data_AF-A0A2N0WET9-F1
#
_entry.id   AF-A0A2N0WET9-F1
#
_cell.length_a   1.000
_cell.length_b   1.000
_cell.length_c   1.000
_cell.angle_alpha   90.00
_cell.angle_beta   90.00
_cell.angle_gamma   90.00
#
_symmetry.space_group_name_H-M   'P 1'
#
loop_
_entity.id
_entity.type
_entity.pdbx_description
1 polymer ?
#
loop_
_entity_poly.entity_id
_entity_poly.type
_entity_poly.pdbx_seq_one_letter_code
_entity_poly.pdbx_strand_id
1 'polypeptide(L)' 'MYTFSVDDELAEIVKQAAQRENRSTRGQFRHLLLCALKQEQLYPINQPKGDINLSKVEGCYES' A
#
# COMPACT_ATOMS: atom_id res chain seq x y z
N MET A 1 -7.71 -0.91 -18.97
CA MET A 1 -6.96 -0.20 -17.90
C MET A 1 -7.96 0.14 -16.83
N TYR A 2 -7.80 -0.35 -15.61
CA TYR A 2 -8.74 -0.04 -14.52
C TYR A 2 -8.35 1.30 -13.93
N THR A 3 -9.25 2.28 -13.99
CA THR A 3 -9.08 3.58 -13.35
C THR A 3 -9.84 3.56 -12.05
N PHE A 4 -9.16 3.99 -11.00
CA PHE A 4 -9.70 4.11 -9.66
C PHE A 4 -9.37 5.52 -9.19
N SER A 5 -10.39 6.22 -8.70
CA SER A 5 -10.28 7.57 -8.16
C SER A 5 -10.44 7.50 -6.65
N VAL A 6 -9.73 8.39 -5.96
CA VAL A 6 -9.82 8.59 -4.52
C VAL A 6 -10.17 10.03 -4.22
N ASP A 7 -10.71 10.26 -3.03
CA ASP A 7 -10.86 11.61 -2.50
C ASP A 7 -9.52 12.34 -2.45
N ASP A 8 -9.57 13.65 -2.69
CA ASP A 8 -8.38 14.51 -2.72
C ASP A 8 -7.61 14.48 -1.39
N GLU A 9 -8.33 14.39 -0.27
CA GLU A 9 -7.72 14.27 1.07
C GLU A 9 -6.85 13.01 1.19
N LEU A 10 -7.36 11.87 0.73
CA LEU A 10 -6.61 10.61 0.75
C LEU A 10 -5.40 10.69 -0.20
N ALA A 11 -5.57 11.30 -1.37
CA ALA A 11 -4.47 11.51 -2.31
C ALA A 11 -3.35 12.36 -1.69
N GLU A 12 -3.69 13.44 -0.97
CA GLU A 12 -2.71 14.30 -0.31
C GLU A 12 -1.96 13.59 0.82
N ILE A 13 -2.66 12.82 1.67
CA ILE A 13 -2.03 12.01 2.71
C ILE A 13 -0.99 11.06 2.10
N VAL A 14 -1.36 10.37 1.03
CA VAL A 14 -0.49 9.39 0.36
C VAL A 14 0.70 10.07 -0.33
N LYS A 15 0.50 11.25 -0.93
CA LYS A 15 1.59 12.04 -1.52
C LYS A 15 2.61 12.46 -0.45
N GLN A 16 2.14 12.95 0.68
CA GLN A 16 3.02 13.34 1.79
C GLN A 16 3.81 12.15 2.33
N ALA A 17 3.16 11.00 2.54
CA ALA A 17 3.84 9.78 2.95
C ALA A 17 4.88 9.31 1.93
N ALA A 18 4.54 9.36 0.63
CA ALA A 18 5.43 8.97 -0.45
C ALA A 18 6.69 9.86 -0.51
N GLN A 19 6.55 11.17 -0.29
CA GLN A 19 7.67 12.10 -0.21
C GLN A 19 8.59 11.79 0.97
N ARG A 20 8.02 11.51 2.16
CA ARG A 20 8.79 11.16 3.37
C ARG A 20 9.60 9.88 3.18
N GLU A 21 9.02 8.88 2.52
CA GLU A 21 9.66 7.57 2.32
C GLU A 21 10.49 7.46 1.02
N ASN A 22 10.65 8.55 0.25
CA ASN A 22 11.31 8.52 -1.07
C ASN A 22 10.73 7.41 -1.99
N ARG A 23 9.41 7.31 -2.05
CA ARG A 23 8.67 6.35 -2.89
C ARG A 23 7.78 7.09 -3.89
N SER A 24 7.36 6.39 -4.95
CA SER A 24 6.33 6.93 -5.84
C SER A 24 4.96 6.93 -5.14
N THR A 25 4.12 7.93 -5.40
CA THR A 25 2.76 8.01 -4.83
C THR A 25 1.95 6.74 -5.09
N ARG A 26 2.03 6.19 -6.30
CA ARG A 26 1.38 4.91 -6.65
C ARG A 26 1.95 3.74 -5.85
N GLY A 27 3.27 3.69 -5.65
CA GLY A 27 3.93 2.66 -4.86
C GLY A 27 3.51 2.72 -3.39
N GLN A 28 3.49 3.93 -2.83
CA GLN A 28 3.05 4.16 -1.45
C GLN A 28 1.57 3.85 -1.26
N PHE A 29 0.73 4.27 -2.19
CA PHE A 29 -0.70 3.93 -2.19
C PHE A 29 -0.91 2.42 -2.11
N ARG A 30 -0.24 1.68 -2.99
CA ARG A 30 -0.31 0.21 -3.02
C ARG A 30 0.17 -0.39 -1.71
N HIS A 31 1.27 0.11 -1.16
CA HIS A 31 1.84 -0.39 0.09
C HIS A 31 0.87 -0.22 1.26
N LEU A 32 0.32 0.98 1.44
CA LEU A 32 -0.65 1.29 2.50
C LEU A 32 -1.93 0.46 2.36
N LEU A 33 -2.46 0.35 1.14
CA LEU A 33 -3.63 -0.49 0.87
C LEU A 33 -3.39 -1.96 1.21
N LEU A 34 -2.21 -2.50 0.88
CA LEU A 34 -1.85 -3.86 1.24
C LEU A 34 -1.72 -4.05 2.75
N CYS A 35 -1.14 -3.09 3.49
CA CYS A 35 -1.09 -3.17 4.95
C CYS A 35 -2.49 -3.09 5.57
N ALA A 36 -3.37 -2.19 5.11
CA ALA A 36 -4.76 -2.09 5.57
C ALA A 36 -5.55 -3.39 5.30
N LEU A 37 -5.45 -3.96 4.10
CA LEU A 37 -6.13 -5.21 3.77
C LEU A 37 -5.64 -6.39 4.63
N LYS A 38 -4.36 -6.41 5.01
CA LYS A 38 -3.83 -7.43 5.93
C LYS A 38 -4.39 -7.25 7.34
N GLN A 39 -4.45 -6.01 7.84
CA GLN A 39 -5.00 -5.70 9.16
C GLN A 39 -6.47 -6.10 9.27
N GLU A 40 -7.26 -5.81 8.23
CA GLU A 40 -8.68 -6.18 8.16
C GLU A 40 -8.91 -7.67 7.82
N GLN A 41 -7.85 -8.49 7.69
CA GLN A 41 -7.90 -9.91 7.28
C GLN A 41 -8.61 -10.14 5.93
N LEU A 42 -8.69 -9.09 5.11
CA LEU A 42 -9.23 -9.12 3.74
C LEU A 42 -8.16 -9.55 2.73
N TYR A 43 -6.88 -9.52 3.11
CA TYR A 43 -5.79 -9.98 2.27
C TYR A 43 -5.77 -11.51 2.23
N PRO A 44 -5.99 -12.12 1.05
CA PRO A 44 -6.07 -13.57 0.95
C PRO A 44 -4.72 -14.21 1.27
N ILE A 45 -4.72 -15.08 2.29
CA ILE A 45 -3.54 -15.84 2.75
C ILE A 45 -3.00 -16.75 1.62
N ASN A 46 -3.83 -17.12 0.65
CA ASN A 46 -3.53 -18.11 -0.39
C ASN A 46 -3.68 -17.60 -1.83
N GLN A 47 -3.31 -16.35 -2.14
CA GLN A 47 -3.17 -15.97 -3.55
C GLN A 47 -1.86 -16.52 -4.15
N PRO A 48 -1.88 -17.14 -5.34
CA PRO A 48 -0.66 -17.58 -6.01
C PRO A 48 0.24 -16.35 -6.21
N LYS A 49 1.51 -16.49 -5.78
CA LYS A 49 2.54 -15.43 -5.85
C LYS A 49 2.72 -14.94 -7.29
N GLY A 50 1.90 -13.97 -7.70
CA GLY A 50 2.19 -13.12 -8.85
C GLY A 50 3.04 -11.96 -8.37
N ASP A 51 4.36 -12.13 -8.36
CA ASP A 51 5.38 -11.06 -8.25
C ASP A 51 5.12 -9.92 -7.25
N ILE A 52 4.54 -10.24 -6.09
CA ILE A 52 4.60 -9.34 -4.93
C ILE A 52 5.76 -9.83 -4.08
N ASN A 53 6.90 -9.15 -4.15
CA ASN A 53 8.04 -9.42 -3.28
C ASN A 53 7.68 -9.00 -1.85
N LEU A 54 7.07 -9.91 -1.09
CA LEU A 54 6.56 -9.71 0.27
C LEU A 54 7.66 -9.47 1.32
N SER A 55 8.93 -9.75 1.00
CA SER A 55 10.10 -9.54 1.87
C SER A 55 10.47 -8.06 2.12
N LYS A 56 9.76 -7.10 1.50
CA LYS A 56 9.90 -5.65 1.77
C LYS A 56 8.75 -5.03 2.54
N VAL A 57 7.78 -5.84 3.00
CA VAL A 57 6.58 -5.38 3.74
C VAL A 57 6.63 -5.87 5.20
N GLU A 58 7.83 -6.09 5.74
CA GLU A 58 8.06 -6.45 7.15
C GLU A 58 8.41 -5.21 8.00
N GLY A 59 7.79 -4.06 7.68
CA GLY A 59 8.02 -2.79 8.38
C GLY A 59 6.73 -2.10 8.81
N CYS A 60 5.58 -2.78 8.81
CA CYS A 60 4.30 -2.18 9.22
C CYS A 60 4.05 -2.26 10.74
N TYR A 61 5.08 -2.47 11.59
CA TYR A 61 4.98 -2.38 13.05
C TYR A 61 6.22 -1.73 13.69
N GLU A 62 5.91 -0.83 14.65
CA GLU A 62 6.76 -0.14 15.64
C GLU A 62 7.37 1.23 15.27
N SER A 63 6.62 2.30 15.58
CA SER A 63 7.06 3.43 16.41
C SER A 63 5.88 4.04 17.14
#